data_AF-A0A1H1FHI6-F1
#
_entry.id   AF-A0A1H1FHI6-F1
#
_cell.length_a   1.000
_cell.length_b   1.000
_cell.length_c   1.000
_cell.angle_alpha   90.00
_cell.angle_beta   90.00
_cell.angle_gamma   90.00
#
_symmetry.space_group_name_H-M   'P 1'
#
loop_
_entity.id
_entity.type
_entity.pdbx_description
1 polymer ?
#
loop_
_entity_poly.entity_id
_entity_poly.type
_entity_poly.pdbx_seq_one_letter_code
_entity_poly.pdbx_strand_id
1 'polypeptide(L)'
;MARRFPLAGLLRLRHAEQDRAAAALATANERVRDAADARIAARRNLADTEGSQPIQDAATLSAVAAARAATRGMLEELDAVVRNRRADADQAQDTYNGARRSALGLEKLEAQHVEQQTAEELRTEQNALDEIAARRRTEGGAR
;
A
#
# COMPACT_ATOMS: atom_id res chain seq x y z
N MET A 1 3.44 -36.71 -4.63
CA MET A 1 3.02 -35.54 -5.42
C MET A 1 2.45 -34.53 -4.45
N ALA A 2 3.14 -33.42 -4.24
CA ALA A 2 2.72 -32.38 -3.31
C ALA A 2 1.29 -31.90 -3.64
N ARG A 3 0.40 -31.93 -2.64
CA ARG A 3 -0.99 -31.49 -2.79
C ARG A 3 -1.02 -29.96 -2.79
N ARG A 4 -1.52 -29.35 -3.85
CA ARG A 4 -1.65 -27.88 -3.92
C ARG A 4 -2.42 -27.32 -2.71
N PHE A 5 -2.01 -26.15 -2.24
CA PHE A 5 -2.69 -25.44 -1.16
C PHE A 5 -4.15 -25.14 -1.56
N PRO A 6 -5.16 -25.63 -0.81
CA PRO A 6 -6.56 -25.53 -1.20
C PRO A 6 -7.05 -24.09 -1.40
N LEU A 7 -6.48 -23.14 -0.66
CA LEU A 7 -6.86 -21.73 -0.72
C LEU A 7 -5.95 -20.89 -1.64
N ALA A 8 -5.12 -21.52 -2.50
CA ALA A 8 -4.21 -20.81 -3.40
C ALA A 8 -4.94 -19.83 -4.34
N GLY A 9 -6.16 -20.16 -4.78
CA GLY A 9 -6.98 -19.25 -5.58
C GLY A 9 -7.39 -17.98 -4.82
N LEU A 10 -7.79 -18.15 -3.55
CA LEU A 10 -8.15 -17.04 -2.68
C LEU A 10 -6.94 -16.18 -2.32
N LEU A 11 -5.78 -16.80 -2.06
CA LEU A 11 -4.54 -16.08 -1.79
C LEU A 11 -4.15 -15.16 -2.97
N ARG A 12 -4.22 -15.68 -4.20
CA ARG A 12 -3.98 -14.86 -5.42
C ARG A 12 -4.94 -13.68 -5.52
N LEU A 13 -6.22 -13.89 -5.20
CA LEU A 13 -7.21 -12.80 -5.17
C LEU A 13 -6.84 -11.74 -4.12
N ARG A 14 -6.45 -12.16 -2.91
CA ARG A 14 -6.04 -11.22 -1.85
C ARG A 14 -4.78 -10.44 -2.20
N HIS A 15 -3.81 -11.05 -2.88
CA HIS A 15 -2.64 -10.34 -3.41
C HIS A 15 -3.04 -9.31 -4.47
N ALA A 16 -3.91 -9.67 -5.41
CA ALA A 16 -4.41 -8.71 -6.41
C ALA A 16 -5.20 -7.55 -5.78
N GLU A 17 -5.98 -7.80 -4.72
CA GLU A 17 -6.65 -6.76 -3.93
C GLU A 17 -5.64 -5.86 -3.20
N GLN A 18 -4.61 -6.44 -2.59
CA GLN A 18 -3.53 -5.71 -1.93
C GLN A 18 -2.78 -4.82 -2.93
N ASP A 19 -2.45 -5.32 -4.12
CA ASP A 19 -1.74 -4.57 -5.16
C ASP A 19 -2.59 -3.40 -5.68
N ARG A 20 -3.90 -3.62 -5.86
CA ARG A 20 -4.83 -2.53 -6.22
C ARG A 20 -4.88 -1.46 -5.13
N ALA A 21 -4.95 -1.87 -3.86
CA ALA A 21 -4.95 -0.93 -2.74
C ALA A 21 -3.62 -0.16 -2.62
N ALA A 22 -2.49 -0.83 -2.89
CA ALA A 22 -1.18 -0.19 -2.93
C ALA A 22 -1.07 0.87 -4.03
N ALA A 23 -1.58 0.57 -5.23
CA ALA A 23 -1.64 1.53 -6.33
C ALA A 23 -2.51 2.75 -5.97
N ALA A 24 -3.69 2.51 -5.38
CA ALA A 24 -4.57 3.60 -4.93
C ALA A 24 -3.90 4.50 -3.87
N LEU A 25 -3.19 3.90 -2.91
CA LEU A 25 -2.41 4.61 -1.90
C LEU A 25 -1.27 5.44 -2.53
N ALA A 26 -0.55 4.88 -3.51
CA ALA A 26 0.49 5.60 -4.24
C ALA A 26 -0.08 6.86 -4.93
N THR A 27 -1.17 6.71 -5.68
CA THR A 27 -1.86 7.83 -6.32
C THR A 27 -2.39 8.86 -5.32
N ALA A 28 -2.90 8.44 -4.16
CA ALA A 28 -3.34 9.36 -3.12
C ALA A 28 -2.16 10.19 -2.56
N ASN A 29 -1.02 9.55 -2.31
CA ASN A 29 0.19 10.22 -1.84
C ASN A 29 0.77 11.20 -2.88
N GLU A 30 0.73 10.87 -4.17
CA GLU A 30 1.10 11.79 -5.24
C GLU A 30 0.22 13.05 -5.20
N ARG A 31 -1.09 12.89 -5.11
CA ARG A 31 -2.03 14.01 -5.01
C ARG A 31 -1.80 14.90 -3.79
N VAL A 32 -1.36 14.32 -2.67
CA VAL A 32 -0.98 15.10 -1.47
C VAL A 32 0.25 15.96 -1.75
N ARG A 33 1.26 15.41 -2.44
CA ARG A 33 2.48 16.14 -2.82
C ARG A 33 2.14 17.27 -3.80
N ASP A 34 1.39 16.97 -4.85
CA ASP A 34 0.98 17.96 -5.85
C ASP A 34 0.21 19.12 -5.22
N ALA A 35 -0.73 18.83 -4.31
CA ALA A 35 -1.48 19.86 -3.60
C ALA A 35 -0.60 20.70 -2.67
N ALA A 36 0.39 20.10 -2.02
CA ALA A 36 1.36 20.82 -1.19
C ALA A 36 2.27 21.73 -2.02
N ASP A 37 2.74 21.25 -3.18
CA ASP A 37 3.58 22.02 -4.09
C ASP A 37 2.81 23.19 -4.70
N ALA A 38 1.56 22.96 -5.14
CA ALA A 38 0.67 24.03 -5.61
C ALA A 38 0.47 25.10 -4.53
N ARG A 39 0.31 24.70 -3.27
CA ARG A 39 0.18 25.62 -2.12
C ARG A 39 1.42 26.47 -1.91
N ILE A 40 2.61 25.86 -2.00
CA ILE A 40 3.88 26.57 -1.87
C ILE A 40 4.05 27.56 -3.03
N ALA A 41 3.76 27.14 -4.26
CA ALA A 41 3.84 27.98 -5.45
C ALA A 41 2.88 29.19 -5.35
N ALA A 42 1.62 28.98 -4.95
CA ALA A 42 0.65 30.05 -4.77
C ALA A 42 1.11 31.09 -3.73
N ARG A 43 1.71 30.64 -2.62
CA ARG A 43 2.27 31.54 -1.60
C ARG A 43 3.46 32.35 -2.10
N ARG A 44 4.35 31.73 -2.88
CA ARG A 44 5.50 32.44 -3.49
C ARG A 44 5.02 33.52 -4.47
N ASN A 45 4.08 33.20 -5.34
CA ASN A 45 3.49 34.16 -6.27
C ASN A 45 2.85 35.37 -5.55
N LEU A 46 2.17 35.12 -4.43
CA LEU A 46 1.61 36.20 -3.60
C LEU A 46 2.72 37.12 -3.05
N ALA A 47 3.77 36.54 -2.48
CA ALA A 47 4.90 37.29 -1.92
C ALA A 47 5.63 38.13 -3.00
N ASP A 48 5.85 37.57 -4.19
CA ASP A 48 6.50 38.27 -5.29
C ASP A 48 5.65 39.44 -5.82
N THR A 49 4.31 39.28 -5.84
CA THR A 49 3.37 40.33 -6.26
C THR A 49 3.34 41.51 -5.28
N GLU A 50 3.54 41.24 -3.98
CA GLU A 50 3.53 42.29 -2.95
C GLU A 50 4.71 43.28 -3.07
N GLY A 51 5.82 42.87 -3.71
CA GLY A 51 7.02 43.70 -3.87
C GLY A 51 7.14 44.48 -5.19
N SER A 52 6.24 44.27 -6.17
CA SER A 52 6.53 44.62 -7.57
C SER A 52 5.89 45.90 -8.11
N GLN A 53 4.85 46.46 -7.46
CA GLN A 53 4.13 47.62 -8.01
C GLN A 53 4.13 48.85 -7.09
N PRO A 54 4.67 50.00 -7.53
CA PRO A 54 4.50 51.26 -6.84
C PRO A 54 3.03 51.70 -6.92
N ILE A 55 2.43 51.98 -5.76
CA ILE A 55 1.05 52.46 -5.67
C ILE A 55 1.05 53.97 -5.94
N GLN A 56 0.49 54.39 -7.07
CA GLN A 56 0.51 55.79 -7.52
C GLN A 56 -0.84 56.51 -7.37
N ASP A 57 -1.94 55.79 -7.22
CA ASP A 57 -3.29 56.36 -7.02
C ASP A 57 -4.22 55.45 -6.19
N ALA A 58 -5.37 55.99 -5.79
CA ALA A 58 -6.36 55.27 -4.98
C ALA A 58 -7.01 54.10 -5.75
N ALA A 59 -7.12 54.20 -7.08
CA ALA A 59 -7.67 53.14 -7.92
C ALA A 59 -6.74 51.91 -7.93
N THR A 60 -5.42 52.11 -8.08
CA THR A 60 -4.39 51.07 -7.99
C THR A 60 -4.35 50.46 -6.59
N LEU A 61 -4.47 51.27 -5.54
CA LEU A 61 -4.55 50.78 -4.16
C LEU A 61 -5.76 49.83 -3.97
N SER A 62 -6.94 50.23 -4.45
CA SER A 62 -8.16 49.41 -4.36
C SER A 62 -8.04 48.12 -5.18
N ALA A 63 -7.46 48.18 -6.38
CA ALA A 63 -7.24 47.01 -7.23
C ALA A 63 -6.28 46.00 -6.57
N VAL A 64 -5.17 46.49 -6.00
CA VAL A 64 -4.21 45.65 -5.27
C VAL A 64 -4.84 45.04 -4.02
N ALA A 65 -5.66 45.79 -3.27
CA ALA A 65 -6.37 45.28 -2.10
C ALA A 65 -7.36 44.16 -2.49
N ALA A 66 -8.12 44.35 -3.57
CA ALA A 66 -9.04 43.33 -4.09
C ALA A 66 -8.30 42.08 -4.56
N ALA A 67 -7.19 42.23 -5.29
CA ALA A 67 -6.36 41.12 -5.74
C ALA A 67 -5.75 40.32 -4.56
N ARG A 68 -5.33 41.02 -3.49
CA ARG A 68 -4.84 40.38 -2.25
C ARG A 68 -5.95 39.63 -1.51
N ALA A 69 -7.16 40.20 -1.45
CA ALA A 69 -8.30 39.51 -0.85
C ALA A 69 -8.66 38.24 -1.62
N ALA A 70 -8.69 38.30 -2.96
CA ALA A 70 -8.97 37.16 -3.81
C ALA A 70 -7.92 36.04 -3.68
N THR A 71 -6.62 36.40 -3.70
CA THR A 71 -5.53 35.42 -3.56
C THR A 71 -5.49 34.78 -2.17
N ARG A 72 -5.83 35.51 -1.10
CA ARG A 72 -6.00 34.92 0.23
C ARG A 72 -7.15 33.91 0.28
N GLY A 73 -8.29 34.21 -0.35
CA GLY A 73 -9.39 33.25 -0.49
C GLY A 73 -8.97 31.98 -1.24
N MET A 74 -8.26 32.13 -2.36
CA MET A 74 -7.73 30.98 -3.11
C MET A 74 -6.73 30.14 -2.28
N LEU A 75 -5.92 30.77 -1.42
CA LEU A 75 -5.03 30.05 -0.51
C LEU A 75 -5.80 29.26 0.56
N GLU A 76 -6.90 29.79 1.09
CA GLU A 76 -7.77 29.07 2.02
C GLU A 76 -8.45 27.86 1.36
N GLU A 77 -8.90 28.00 0.11
CA GLU A 77 -9.42 26.89 -0.68
C GLU A 77 -8.35 25.82 -0.90
N LEU A 78 -7.13 26.22 -1.24
CA LEU A 78 -6.01 25.29 -1.44
C LEU A 78 -5.60 24.59 -0.14
N ASP A 79 -5.67 25.28 0.99
CA ASP A 79 -5.52 24.67 2.32
C ASP A 79 -6.59 23.60 2.57
N ALA A 80 -7.84 23.85 2.17
CA ALA A 80 -8.92 22.87 2.25
C ALA A 80 -8.67 21.66 1.33
N VAL A 81 -8.20 21.89 0.10
CA VAL A 81 -7.79 20.82 -0.83
C VAL A 81 -6.71 19.96 -0.21
N VAL A 82 -5.64 20.55 0.35
CA VAL A 82 -4.56 19.79 1.00
C VAL A 82 -5.08 18.94 2.16
N ARG A 83 -5.98 19.47 2.99
CA ARG A 83 -6.59 18.71 4.09
C ARG A 83 -7.39 17.51 3.56
N ASN A 84 -8.22 17.71 2.54
CA ASN A 84 -9.00 16.64 1.94
C ASN A 84 -8.12 15.57 1.30
N ARG A 85 -7.07 15.95 0.56
CA ARG A 85 -6.14 14.96 -0.04
C ARG A 85 -5.42 14.13 1.02
N ARG A 86 -5.09 14.71 2.18
CA ARG A 86 -4.51 13.98 3.31
C ARG A 86 -5.51 12.98 3.89
N ALA A 87 -6.76 13.40 4.11
CA ALA A 87 -7.80 12.48 4.56
C ALA A 87 -8.03 11.32 3.56
N ASP A 88 -8.01 11.60 2.25
CA ASP A 88 -8.10 10.57 1.22
C ASP A 88 -6.91 9.59 1.29
N ALA A 89 -5.69 10.09 1.52
CA ALA A 89 -4.49 9.27 1.66
C ALA A 89 -4.54 8.41 2.93
N ASP A 90 -5.02 8.95 4.05
CA ASP A 90 -5.22 8.19 5.30
C ASP A 90 -6.24 7.06 5.10
N GLN A 91 -7.36 7.33 4.42
CA GLN A 91 -8.35 6.31 4.07
C GLN A 91 -7.78 5.23 3.12
N ALA A 92 -6.96 5.63 2.13
CA ALA A 92 -6.29 4.69 1.24
C ALA A 92 -5.28 3.83 2.00
N GLN A 93 -4.58 4.40 2.98
CA GLN A 93 -3.63 3.69 3.85
C GLN A 93 -4.35 2.65 4.69
N ASP A 94 -5.50 2.99 5.28
CA ASP A 94 -6.32 2.05 6.05
C ASP A 94 -6.84 0.89 5.19
N THR A 95 -7.26 1.21 3.96
CA THR A 95 -7.71 0.21 2.98
C THR A 95 -6.58 -0.75 2.62
N TYR A 96 -5.39 -0.24 2.33
CA TYR A 96 -4.20 -1.05 2.08
C TYR A 96 -3.85 -1.92 3.29
N ASN A 97 -3.86 -1.35 4.50
CA ASN A 97 -3.58 -2.09 5.73
C ASN A 97 -4.62 -3.22 5.97
N GLY A 98 -5.88 -2.99 5.62
CA GLY A 98 -6.93 -4.01 5.66
C GLY A 98 -6.69 -5.15 4.66
N ALA A 99 -6.35 -4.81 3.41
CA ALA A 99 -6.02 -5.79 2.38
C ALA A 99 -4.78 -6.62 2.76
N ARG A 100 -3.72 -5.96 3.27
CA ARG A 100 -2.50 -6.63 3.73
C ARG A 100 -2.78 -7.60 4.88
N ARG A 101 -3.56 -7.20 5.88
CA ARG A 101 -3.95 -8.09 7.00
C ARG A 101 -4.71 -9.33 6.50
N SER A 102 -5.58 -9.15 5.51
CA SER A 102 -6.35 -10.25 4.92
C SER A 102 -5.48 -11.23 4.14
N ALA A 103 -4.45 -10.74 3.43
CA ALA A 103 -3.48 -11.58 2.73
C ALA A 103 -2.55 -12.32 3.69
N LEU A 104 -2.02 -11.64 4.72
CA LEU A 104 -1.06 -12.20 5.68
C LEU A 104 -1.56 -13.47 6.38
N GLY A 105 -2.86 -13.53 6.70
CA GLY A 105 -3.45 -14.73 7.31
C GLY A 105 -3.36 -15.95 6.40
N LEU A 106 -3.62 -15.77 5.09
CA LEU A 106 -3.54 -16.84 4.09
C LEU A 106 -2.10 -17.23 3.77
N GLU A 107 -1.17 -16.25 3.71
CA GLU A 107 0.26 -16.51 3.52
C GLU A 107 0.81 -17.43 4.62
N LYS A 108 0.44 -17.18 5.88
CA LYS A 108 0.83 -18.03 7.01
C LYS A 108 0.25 -19.44 6.92
N LEU A 109 -1.01 -19.56 6.50
CA LEU A 109 -1.65 -20.86 6.31
C LEU A 109 -1.00 -21.65 5.16
N GLU A 110 -0.63 -20.98 4.07
CA GLU A 110 0.10 -21.61 2.97
C GLU A 110 1.46 -22.13 3.43
N ALA A 111 2.22 -21.32 4.16
CA ALA A 111 3.51 -21.74 4.72
C ALA A 111 3.37 -22.97 5.62
N GLN A 112 2.40 -22.94 6.55
CA GLN A 112 2.14 -24.07 7.46
C GLN A 112 1.72 -25.33 6.70
N HIS A 113 0.94 -25.19 5.64
CA HIS A 113 0.52 -26.30 4.77
C HIS A 113 1.71 -26.92 4.05
N VAL A 114 2.62 -26.11 3.51
CA VAL A 114 3.86 -26.58 2.86
C VAL A 114 4.73 -27.35 3.85
N GLU A 115 4.90 -26.85 5.07
CA GLU A 115 5.64 -27.53 6.13
C GLU A 115 5.02 -28.89 6.48
N GLN A 116 3.70 -28.94 6.67
CA GLN A 116 2.98 -30.17 7.01
C GLN A 116 3.10 -31.22 5.90
N GLN A 117 2.98 -30.80 4.63
CA GLN A 117 3.16 -31.71 3.51
C GLN A 117 4.57 -32.27 3.42
N THR A 118 5.57 -31.42 3.58
CA THR A 118 6.97 -31.86 3.57
C THR A 118 7.20 -32.90 4.67
N ALA A 119 6.66 -32.66 5.87
CA ALA A 119 6.79 -33.59 6.98
C ALA A 119 6.04 -34.92 6.75
N GLU A 120 4.91 -34.90 6.04
CA GLU A 120 4.18 -36.12 5.66
C GLU A 120 4.91 -36.93 4.58
N GLU A 121 5.49 -36.25 3.59
CA GLU A 121 6.30 -36.87 2.54
C GLU A 121 7.54 -37.55 3.15
N LEU A 122 8.27 -36.85 4.02
CA LEU A 122 9.42 -37.42 4.74
C LEU A 122 9.05 -38.61 5.63
N ARG A 123 7.93 -38.54 6.36
CA ARG A 123 7.43 -39.67 7.17
C ARG A 123 7.07 -40.88 6.31
N THR A 124 6.44 -40.65 5.16
CA THR A 124 6.07 -41.71 4.22
C THR A 124 7.31 -42.39 3.64
N GLU A 125 8.33 -41.60 3.27
CA GLU A 125 9.62 -42.11 2.80
C GLU A 125 10.33 -42.93 3.87
N GLN A 126 10.42 -42.42 5.10
CA GLN A 126 11.06 -43.13 6.21
C GLN A 126 10.39 -44.47 6.50
N ASN A 127 9.05 -44.50 6.54
CA ASN A 127 8.31 -45.75 6.75
C ASN A 127 8.61 -46.79 5.66
N ALA A 128 8.75 -46.36 4.40
CA ALA A 128 9.11 -47.25 3.31
C ALA A 128 10.54 -47.79 3.45
N LEU A 129 11.50 -46.96 3.89
CA LEU A 129 12.87 -47.38 4.15
C LEU A 129 12.95 -48.37 5.31
N ASP A 130 12.21 -48.12 6.38
CA ASP A 130 12.13 -48.99 7.55
C ASP A 130 11.52 -50.35 7.19
N GLU A 131 10.49 -50.37 6.35
CA GLU A 131 9.89 -51.59 5.83
C GLU A 131 10.88 -52.41 4.99
N ILE A 132 11.62 -51.76 4.08
CA ILE A 132 12.66 -52.42 3.27
C ILE A 132 13.75 -53.00 4.17
N ALA A 133 14.19 -52.24 5.19
CA ALA A 133 15.19 -52.69 6.14
C ALA A 133 14.71 -53.88 6.98
N ALA A 134 13.43 -53.87 7.41
CA ALA A 134 12.82 -54.97 8.14
C ALA A 134 12.74 -56.25 7.28
N ARG A 135 12.27 -56.15 6.02
CA ARG A 135 12.20 -57.30 5.09
C ARG A 135 13.57 -57.92 4.82
N ARG A 136 14.60 -57.11 4.57
CA ARG A 136 15.98 -57.62 4.38
C ARG A 136 16.50 -58.36 5.61
N ARG A 137 16.17 -57.88 6.82
CA ARG A 137 16.59 -58.53 8.07
C ARG A 137 15.93 -59.90 8.25
N THR A 138 14.65 -60.03 7.93
CA THR A 138 13.93 -61.31 7.98
C THR A 138 14.43 -62.32 6.95
N GLU A 139 14.79 -61.86 5.75
CA GLU A 139 15.33 -62.74 4.68
C GLU A 139 16.79 -63.17 4.95
N GLY A 140 17.61 -62.29 5.55
CA GLY A 140 19.01 -62.58 5.88
C GLY A 140 19.20 -63.43 7.15
N GLY A 141 18.24 -63.43 8.07
CA GLY A 141 18.28 -64.23 9.31
C GLY A 141 17.80 -65.68 9.16
N ALA A 142 17.28 -66.05 7.98
CA ALA A 142 16.84 -67.42 7.67
C ALA A 142 17.93 -68.27 6.98
N ARG A 143 19.20 -67.83 7.01
CA ARG A 143 20.36 -68.57 6.48
C ARG A 143 21.34 -68.91 7.58
#